data_AF-A0A2H3A258-F1
#
_entry.id   AF-A0A2H3A258-F1
#
_cell.length_a   1.000
_cell.length_b   1.000
_cell.length_c   1.000
_cell.angle_alpha   90.00
_cell.angle_beta   90.00
_cell.angle_gamma   90.00
#
_symmetry.space_group_name_H-M   'P 1'
#
loop_
_entity.id
_entity.type
_entity.pdbx_description
1 polymer ?
#
loop_
_entity_poly.entity_id
_entity_poly.type
_entity_poly.pdbx_seq_one_letter_code
_entity_poly.pdbx_strand_id
1 'polypeptide(L)'
;MAARGTHKHAGSNGKHKGSASSSSLQLNHDPRSFLFVINELVLRDDDRLHSGDDWYNRVPPSEPRCFDREITGTVMRYHNGQVTQARGYQWLRGDFDITRNAWPTGYLYRCDSDDSPMLTDDGNFQCANVYKQLAVFSCNPLLPIAILIGDPLSASSLARGPLLFHHPDHQPGVSHAVHPDSPARGAGVMCKFVAGASPSWMPSLVPKTYRNPYEPGPSRGLSGELPIVLGLMAFSEARSEGEDITRRIFLEDNRWRNGEWRHAATPKGYARSALENPLGFLITVFYDPENEDCSNQECLENMEWRGVIVRESRR
;
A
#
# COMPACT_ATOMS: atom_id res chain seq x y z
N MET A 1 28.43 -69.00 -51.54
CA MET A 1 27.22 -68.18 -51.41
C MET A 1 26.93 -68.02 -49.92
N ALA A 2 27.38 -66.90 -49.36
CA ALA A 2 27.20 -66.49 -47.96
C ALA A 2 25.78 -65.89 -47.77
N ALA A 3 25.18 -65.74 -46.58
CA ALA A 3 25.27 -66.32 -45.25
C ALA A 3 24.01 -65.84 -44.50
N ARG A 4 23.60 -66.57 -43.46
CA ARG A 4 22.58 -66.20 -42.46
C ARG A 4 22.87 -64.83 -41.80
N GLY A 5 21.84 -64.16 -41.26
CA GLY A 5 22.05 -63.08 -40.29
C GLY A 5 20.79 -62.35 -39.81
N THR A 6 20.47 -62.56 -38.53
CA THR A 6 19.37 -62.06 -37.69
C THR A 6 19.41 -60.59 -37.22
N HIS A 7 18.22 -60.09 -36.80
CA HIS A 7 17.90 -59.18 -35.66
C HIS A 7 17.96 -57.62 -35.75
N LYS A 8 16.85 -57.04 -35.23
CA LYS A 8 16.67 -55.92 -34.26
C LYS A 8 16.28 -54.49 -34.71
N HIS A 9 15.46 -53.90 -33.82
CA HIS A 9 14.71 -52.63 -33.82
C HIS A 9 15.50 -51.32 -33.97
N ALA A 10 14.85 -50.31 -34.56
CA ALA A 10 14.82 -48.86 -34.24
C ALA A 10 13.86 -48.22 -35.29
N GLY A 11 13.00 -47.23 -35.08
CA GLY A 11 12.92 -46.05 -34.21
C GLY A 11 12.26 -44.93 -35.06
N SER A 12 11.79 -43.85 -34.43
CA SER A 12 11.23 -42.60 -35.03
C SER A 12 9.76 -42.68 -35.50
N ASN A 13 8.74 -42.24 -34.75
CA ASN A 13 8.48 -40.94 -34.11
C ASN A 13 8.27 -39.79 -35.11
N GLY A 14 7.10 -39.13 -35.05
CA GLY A 14 6.93 -37.75 -35.51
C GLY A 14 5.70 -37.42 -36.37
N LYS A 15 4.70 -36.82 -35.72
CA LYS A 15 3.82 -35.71 -36.15
C LYS A 15 2.31 -35.99 -36.09
N HIS A 16 1.78 -36.06 -34.86
CA HIS A 16 0.41 -35.60 -34.63
C HIS A 16 0.41 -34.08 -34.54
N LYS A 17 -0.34 -33.43 -35.44
CA LYS A 17 -0.75 -32.02 -35.36
C LYS A 17 -1.63 -31.86 -34.12
N GLY A 18 -1.03 -31.43 -33.02
CA GLY A 18 -1.76 -30.91 -31.87
C GLY A 18 -2.27 -29.53 -32.22
N SER A 19 -3.59 -29.42 -32.34
CA SER A 19 -4.31 -28.15 -32.33
C SER A 19 -3.83 -27.35 -31.13
N ALA A 20 -3.33 -26.12 -31.37
CA ALA A 20 -3.04 -25.18 -30.31
C ALA A 20 -4.39 -24.83 -29.67
N SER A 21 -4.77 -25.57 -28.63
CA SER A 21 -5.80 -25.09 -27.73
C SER A 21 -5.27 -23.79 -27.14
N SER A 22 -5.99 -22.72 -27.41
CA SER A 22 -5.88 -21.48 -26.67
C SER A 22 -6.04 -21.84 -25.19
N SER A 23 -4.92 -22.01 -24.49
CA SER A 23 -4.91 -21.90 -23.04
C SER A 23 -5.30 -20.46 -22.76
N SER A 24 -6.60 -20.27 -22.55
CA SER A 24 -7.13 -19.11 -21.87
C SER A 24 -6.18 -18.82 -20.71
N LEU A 25 -5.59 -17.62 -20.74
CA LEU A 25 -4.96 -17.02 -19.58
C LEU A 25 -6.03 -17.05 -18.48
N GLN A 26 -6.02 -18.07 -17.65
CA GLN A 26 -6.68 -18.04 -16.35
C GLN A 26 -5.95 -16.92 -15.61
N LEU A 27 -6.49 -15.71 -15.71
CA LEU A 27 -6.29 -14.67 -14.74
C LEU A 27 -6.61 -15.34 -13.40
N ASN A 28 -5.59 -15.71 -12.64
CA ASN A 28 -5.77 -16.16 -11.27
C ASN A 28 -6.50 -15.02 -10.54
N HIS A 29 -7.81 -15.19 -10.38
CA HIS A 29 -8.63 -14.31 -9.58
C HIS A 29 -8.08 -14.38 -8.17
N ASP A 30 -7.61 -13.24 -7.66
CA ASP A 30 -7.17 -13.12 -6.28
C ASP A 30 -8.42 -12.90 -5.42
N PRO A 31 -8.93 -13.93 -4.70
CA PRO A 31 -10.22 -13.85 -4.03
C PRO A 31 -10.17 -12.90 -2.82
N ARG A 32 -8.97 -12.46 -2.41
CA ARG A 32 -8.76 -11.55 -1.30
C ARG A 32 -9.46 -10.23 -1.55
N SER A 33 -10.05 -9.69 -0.51
CA SER A 33 -10.56 -8.32 -0.50
C SER A 33 -10.26 -7.61 0.80
N PHE A 34 -10.38 -6.29 0.76
CA PHE A 34 -10.31 -5.42 1.93
C PHE A 34 -10.92 -4.08 1.56
N LEU A 35 -11.38 -3.35 2.57
CA LEU A 35 -11.73 -1.94 2.41
C LEU A 35 -10.53 -1.08 2.83
N PHE A 36 -10.39 0.09 2.24
CA PHE A 36 -9.39 1.05 2.66
C PHE A 36 -9.84 2.49 2.43
N VAL A 37 -9.30 3.38 3.25
CA VAL A 37 -9.42 4.83 3.08
C VAL A 37 -8.04 5.46 3.25
N ILE A 38 -7.78 6.49 2.46
CA ILE A 38 -6.55 7.28 2.51
C ILE A 38 -6.97 8.74 2.71
N ASN A 39 -6.65 9.29 3.88
CA ASN A 39 -6.95 10.68 4.21
C ASN A 39 -5.68 11.52 4.13
N GLU A 40 -5.75 12.67 3.45
CA GLU A 40 -4.65 13.64 3.45
C GLU A 40 -4.61 14.37 4.79
N LEU A 41 -3.44 14.39 5.43
CA LEU A 41 -3.23 15.04 6.72
C LEU A 41 -2.83 16.51 6.51
N VAL A 42 -3.69 17.42 6.95
CA VAL A 42 -3.43 18.86 6.86
C VAL A 42 -2.77 19.32 8.16
N LEU A 43 -1.55 19.82 8.04
CA LEU A 43 -0.80 20.39 9.16
C LEU A 43 -1.27 21.83 9.42
N ARG A 44 -1.39 22.24 10.69
CA ARG A 44 -1.67 23.64 11.04
C ARG A 44 -0.54 24.55 10.56
N ASP A 45 -0.84 25.74 10.08
CA ASP A 45 0.19 26.69 9.67
C ASP A 45 0.76 27.46 10.88
N ASP A 46 1.57 26.78 11.69
CA ASP A 46 2.32 27.36 12.80
C ASP A 46 3.71 26.71 12.87
N ASP A 47 4.74 27.46 12.45
CA ASP A 47 6.14 26.99 12.48
C ASP A 47 6.62 26.55 13.87
N ARG A 48 6.00 27.04 14.95
CA ARG A 48 6.33 26.63 16.32
C ARG A 48 5.91 25.20 16.62
N LEU A 49 4.93 24.68 15.88
CA LEU A 49 4.39 23.33 16.02
C LEU A 49 5.14 22.30 15.14
N HIS A 50 6.03 22.75 14.26
CA HIS A 50 6.75 21.94 13.27
C HIS A 50 8.26 21.89 13.53
N SER A 51 8.65 21.55 14.76
CA SER A 51 10.05 21.35 15.10
C SER A 51 10.65 20.24 14.23
N GLY A 52 11.77 20.53 13.57
CA GLY A 52 12.56 19.51 12.88
C GLY A 52 13.31 18.59 13.85
N ASP A 53 14.07 17.66 13.31
CA ASP A 53 15.07 16.92 14.09
C ASP A 53 16.34 17.75 14.37
N ASP A 54 17.31 17.16 15.07
CA ASP A 54 18.59 17.80 15.41
C ASP A 54 19.43 18.18 14.17
N TRP A 55 19.08 17.65 13.00
CA TRP A 55 19.70 17.96 11.71
C TRP A 55 18.84 18.91 10.86
N TYR A 56 17.84 19.57 11.48
CA TYR A 56 16.91 20.51 10.85
C TYR A 56 16.07 19.91 9.73
N ASN A 57 15.90 18.59 9.71
CA ASN A 57 14.94 17.94 8.84
C ASN A 57 13.53 18.23 9.35
N ARG A 58 12.63 18.73 8.50
CA ARG A 58 11.20 18.71 8.82
C ARG A 58 10.74 17.26 8.99
N VAL A 59 10.08 16.96 10.10
CA VAL A 59 9.60 15.62 10.48
C VAL A 59 8.09 15.64 10.74
N PRO A 60 7.40 14.50 10.69
CA PRO A 60 5.98 14.45 11.03
C PRO A 60 5.75 14.98 12.45
N PRO A 61 4.67 15.75 12.68
CA PRO A 61 4.33 16.20 14.02
C PRO A 61 4.08 15.01 14.97
N SER A 62 4.45 15.17 16.23
CA SER A 62 4.29 14.15 17.28
C SER A 62 3.00 14.27 18.07
N GLU A 63 2.25 15.35 17.87
CA GLU A 63 1.07 15.69 18.66
C GLU A 63 -0.16 15.95 17.79
N PRO A 64 -1.33 15.40 18.18
CA PRO A 64 -2.61 15.62 17.49
C PRO A 64 -2.96 17.07 17.20
N ARG A 65 -2.67 17.99 18.12
CA ARG A 65 -2.97 19.42 17.96
C ARG A 65 -2.22 20.08 16.80
N CYS A 66 -1.15 19.48 16.29
CA CYS A 66 -0.41 20.02 15.15
C CYS A 66 -1.13 19.79 13.80
N PHE A 67 -2.19 18.99 13.79
CA PHE A 67 -3.05 18.75 12.62
C PHE A 67 -4.27 19.67 12.65
N ASP A 68 -4.54 20.32 11.52
CA ASP A 68 -5.68 21.23 11.33
C ASP A 68 -6.96 20.49 10.96
N ARG A 69 -6.83 19.43 10.16
CA ARG A 69 -7.90 18.52 9.75
C ARG A 69 -7.32 17.34 8.97
N GLU A 70 -8.19 16.44 8.55
CA GLU A 70 -7.92 15.48 7.47
C GLU A 70 -8.84 15.79 6.27
N ILE A 71 -8.34 15.63 5.04
CA ILE A 71 -9.18 15.61 3.84
C ILE A 71 -9.56 14.15 3.61
N THR A 72 -10.82 13.84 3.83
CA THR A 72 -11.33 12.47 3.76
C THR A 72 -11.34 11.95 2.32
N GLY A 73 -10.69 10.81 2.10
CA GLY A 73 -10.72 10.11 0.81
C GLY A 73 -12.00 9.27 0.64
N THR A 74 -12.36 8.97 -0.61
CA THR A 74 -13.40 7.97 -0.90
C THR A 74 -12.98 6.61 -0.35
N VAL A 75 -13.91 5.94 0.33
CA VAL A 75 -13.71 4.56 0.78
C VAL A 75 -13.67 3.64 -0.43
N MET A 76 -12.57 2.90 -0.54
CA MET A 76 -12.31 1.97 -1.63
C MET A 76 -12.44 0.53 -1.16
N ARG A 77 -12.77 -0.34 -2.11
CA ARG A 77 -12.70 -1.79 -1.97
C ARG A 77 -11.74 -2.35 -2.99
N TYR A 78 -10.74 -3.06 -2.52
CA TYR A 78 -9.97 -3.97 -3.37
C TYR A 78 -10.65 -5.34 -3.39
N HIS A 79 -10.90 -5.89 -4.57
CA HIS A 79 -11.38 -7.26 -4.73
C HIS A 79 -11.01 -7.78 -6.12
N ASN A 80 -10.53 -9.02 -6.21
CA ASN A 80 -10.20 -9.66 -7.49
C ASN A 80 -9.23 -8.84 -8.36
N GLY A 81 -8.26 -8.18 -7.73
CA GLY A 81 -7.29 -7.35 -8.44
C GLY A 81 -7.83 -6.01 -8.94
N GLN A 82 -9.05 -5.64 -8.62
CA GLN A 82 -9.65 -4.36 -8.99
C GLN A 82 -9.86 -3.50 -7.74
N VAL A 83 -9.74 -2.19 -7.89
CA VAL A 83 -10.21 -1.22 -6.90
C VAL A 83 -11.51 -0.59 -7.39
N THR A 84 -12.51 -0.58 -6.53
CA THR A 84 -13.82 0.03 -6.78
C THR A 84 -14.22 0.88 -5.58
N GLN A 85 -15.18 1.78 -5.76
CA GLN A 85 -15.76 2.50 -4.61
C GLN A 85 -16.55 1.54 -3.72
N ALA A 86 -16.31 1.57 -2.42
CA ALA A 86 -17.08 0.83 -1.43
C ALA A 86 -18.38 1.58 -1.10
N ARG A 87 -19.39 1.48 -1.97
CA ARG A 87 -20.70 2.11 -1.74
C ARG A 87 -21.35 1.56 -0.47
N GLY A 88 -22.05 2.42 0.27
CA GLY A 88 -22.63 2.09 1.58
C GLY A 88 -21.61 2.08 2.71
N TYR A 89 -20.40 2.60 2.50
CA TYR A 89 -19.42 2.83 3.56
C TYR A 89 -18.92 4.26 3.54
N GLN A 90 -18.80 4.87 4.72
CA GLN A 90 -18.30 6.23 4.88
C GLN A 90 -17.33 6.32 6.06
N TRP A 91 -16.19 6.96 5.83
CA TRP A 91 -15.28 7.33 6.90
C TRP A 91 -15.77 8.60 7.56
N LEU A 92 -15.99 8.56 8.88
CA LEU A 92 -16.43 9.71 9.66
C LEU A 92 -15.55 9.90 10.88
N ARG A 93 -15.32 11.17 11.22
CA ARG A 93 -14.62 11.61 12.43
C ARG A 93 -15.35 12.81 13.01
N GLY A 94 -15.43 12.88 14.34
CA GLY A 94 -15.97 14.04 15.03
C GLY A 94 -15.02 15.24 15.04
N ASP A 95 -15.52 16.36 15.58
CA ASP A 95 -14.76 17.60 15.70
C ASP A 95 -13.61 17.51 16.71
N PHE A 96 -12.63 18.40 16.56
CA PHE A 96 -11.48 18.50 17.46
C PHE A 96 -11.91 18.74 18.91
N ASP A 97 -11.43 17.87 19.81
CA ASP A 97 -11.69 17.99 21.25
C ASP A 97 -10.62 18.87 21.90
N ILE A 98 -11.00 20.11 22.20
CA ILE A 98 -10.13 21.11 22.86
C ILE A 98 -9.67 20.62 24.25
N THR A 99 -10.48 19.84 24.96
CA THR A 99 -10.13 19.35 26.30
C THR A 99 -9.03 18.28 26.25
N ARG A 100 -9.02 17.48 25.19
CA ARG A 100 -8.00 16.44 24.95
C ARG A 100 -6.84 16.92 24.08
N ASN A 101 -6.96 18.10 23.46
CA ASN A 101 -6.04 18.58 22.42
C ASN A 101 -5.81 17.56 21.30
N ALA A 102 -6.87 16.81 20.95
CA ALA A 102 -6.81 15.74 19.96
C ALA A 102 -8.13 15.61 19.21
N TRP A 103 -8.07 15.01 18.03
CA TRP A 103 -9.27 14.61 17.32
C TRP A 103 -9.80 13.28 17.87
N PRO A 104 -11.12 13.06 17.88
CA PRO A 104 -11.69 11.74 18.15
C PRO A 104 -11.16 10.72 17.14
N THR A 105 -11.12 9.44 17.51
CA THR A 105 -10.82 8.35 16.57
C THR A 105 -11.83 8.36 15.42
N GLY A 106 -11.35 8.19 14.18
CA GLY A 106 -12.22 8.03 13.02
C GLY A 106 -12.65 6.57 12.84
N TYR A 107 -13.85 6.36 12.30
CA TYR A 107 -14.43 5.03 12.08
C TYR A 107 -15.00 4.91 10.67
N LEU A 108 -14.99 3.69 10.15
CA LEU A 108 -15.66 3.35 8.89
C LEU A 108 -17.07 2.83 9.18
N TYR A 109 -18.06 3.67 8.96
CA TYR A 109 -19.47 3.33 9.17
C TYR A 109 -20.05 2.66 7.93
N ARG A 110 -20.91 1.67 8.15
CA ARG A 110 -21.84 1.20 7.14
C ARG A 110 -23.04 2.15 7.10
N CYS A 111 -23.41 2.62 5.92
CA CYS A 111 -24.53 3.52 5.71
C CYS A 111 -25.66 2.83 4.94
N ASP A 112 -26.88 3.30 5.17
CA ASP A 112 -28.06 2.91 4.41
C ASP A 112 -28.14 3.65 3.04
N SER A 113 -29.27 3.52 2.36
CA SER A 113 -29.50 4.17 1.06
C SER A 113 -29.55 5.70 1.12
N ASP A 114 -29.79 6.25 2.31
CA ASP A 114 -29.88 7.69 2.58
C ASP A 114 -28.56 8.23 3.15
N ASP A 115 -27.46 7.46 3.00
CA ASP A 115 -26.12 7.80 3.47
C ASP A 115 -26.03 7.99 5.01
N SER A 116 -26.99 7.45 5.76
CA SER A 116 -27.03 7.54 7.21
C SER A 116 -26.36 6.32 7.87
N PRO A 117 -25.51 6.50 8.91
CA PRO A 117 -24.89 5.39 9.62
C PRO A 117 -25.92 4.40 10.18
N MET A 118 -25.76 3.13 9.83
CA MET A 118 -26.65 2.06 10.28
C MET A 118 -26.37 1.68 11.73
N LEU A 119 -27.42 1.25 12.44
CA LEU A 119 -27.33 0.71 13.78
C LEU A 119 -27.46 -0.83 13.78
N THR A 120 -26.84 -1.49 14.75
CA THR A 120 -27.10 -2.88 15.12
C THR A 120 -28.38 -2.97 15.94
N ASP A 121 -28.89 -4.19 16.15
CA ASP A 121 -30.08 -4.42 16.99
C ASP A 121 -29.91 -3.91 18.42
N ASP A 122 -28.68 -3.86 18.93
CA ASP A 122 -28.33 -3.32 20.25
C ASP A 122 -28.20 -1.79 20.28
N GLY A 123 -28.49 -1.10 19.16
CA GLY A 123 -28.43 0.36 19.04
C GLY A 123 -27.02 0.93 18.88
N ASN A 124 -26.01 0.09 18.60
CA ASN A 124 -24.64 0.55 18.31
C ASN A 124 -24.45 0.79 16.82
N PHE A 125 -23.54 1.69 16.43
CA PHE A 125 -23.25 1.88 15.01
C PHE A 125 -22.57 0.65 14.39
N GLN A 126 -22.97 0.31 13.16
CA GLN A 126 -22.32 -0.72 12.36
C GLN A 126 -21.01 -0.16 11.77
N CYS A 127 -19.88 -0.56 12.35
CA CYS A 127 -18.55 -0.15 11.88
C CYS A 127 -17.78 -1.34 11.31
N ALA A 128 -16.99 -1.11 10.26
CA ALA A 128 -16.05 -2.09 9.76
C ALA A 128 -14.87 -2.26 10.72
N ASN A 129 -14.40 -3.49 10.88
CA ASN A 129 -13.28 -3.81 11.75
C ASN A 129 -11.95 -3.43 11.10
N VAL A 130 -11.14 -2.65 11.82
CA VAL A 130 -9.80 -2.24 11.37
C VAL A 130 -8.88 -3.45 11.34
N TYR A 131 -8.19 -3.64 10.21
CA TYR A 131 -7.06 -4.57 10.10
C TYR A 131 -5.76 -3.88 10.53
N LYS A 132 -5.42 -2.76 9.88
CA LYS A 132 -4.21 -1.97 10.17
C LYS A 132 -4.42 -0.49 9.89
N GLN A 133 -3.73 0.34 10.66
CA GLN A 133 -3.77 1.79 10.52
C GLN A 133 -2.37 2.39 10.72
N LEU A 134 -1.89 3.13 9.74
CA LEU A 134 -0.58 3.79 9.75
C LEU A 134 -0.68 5.15 9.07
N ALA A 135 0.13 6.11 9.50
CA ALA A 135 0.33 7.34 8.74
C ALA A 135 1.71 7.34 8.06
N VAL A 136 1.74 7.70 6.78
CA VAL A 136 2.93 7.71 5.92
C VAL A 136 3.20 9.14 5.50
N PHE A 137 4.42 9.63 5.72
CA PHE A 137 4.79 11.02 5.46
C PHE A 137 5.96 11.11 4.50
N SER A 138 5.83 11.96 3.47
CA SER A 138 6.98 12.48 2.75
C SER A 138 7.52 13.70 3.48
N CYS A 139 8.76 13.64 3.95
CA CYS A 139 9.30 14.67 4.84
C CYS A 139 10.32 15.56 4.13
N ASN A 140 11.46 15.01 3.72
CA ASN A 140 12.48 15.76 2.97
C ASN A 140 13.38 14.80 2.16
N PRO A 141 14.18 15.28 1.20
CA PRO A 141 15.02 14.41 0.38
C PRO A 141 16.04 13.53 1.13
N LEU A 142 16.44 13.87 2.36
CA LEU A 142 17.44 13.16 3.18
C LEU A 142 16.81 12.20 4.22
N LEU A 143 15.58 12.46 4.64
CA LEU A 143 14.65 11.58 5.37
C LEU A 143 13.36 11.45 4.56
N PRO A 144 13.40 10.73 3.43
CA PRO A 144 12.35 10.79 2.41
C PRO A 144 10.98 10.34 2.91
N ILE A 145 10.92 9.24 3.68
CA ILE A 145 9.65 8.68 4.14
C ILE A 145 9.74 8.28 5.62
N ALA A 146 8.80 8.81 6.40
CA ALA A 146 8.59 8.47 7.80
C ALA A 146 7.21 7.82 8.00
N ILE A 147 7.14 6.87 8.93
CA ILE A 147 5.95 6.11 9.28
C ILE A 147 5.61 6.39 10.74
N LEU A 148 4.36 6.75 11.01
CA LEU A 148 3.78 6.76 12.36
C LEU A 148 2.84 5.55 12.50
N ILE A 149 3.02 4.78 13.57
CA ILE A 149 2.23 3.57 13.81
C ILE A 149 0.92 3.95 14.51
N GLY A 150 -0.18 4.05 13.76
CA GLY A 150 -1.50 4.44 14.26
C GLY A 150 -2.01 5.76 13.65
N ASP A 151 -3.03 6.33 14.29
CA ASP A 151 -3.68 7.58 13.88
C ASP A 151 -3.11 8.81 14.62
N PRO A 152 -2.32 9.66 13.94
CA PRO A 152 -1.67 10.82 14.57
C PRO A 152 -2.65 11.95 14.89
N LEU A 153 -3.89 11.92 14.40
CA LEU A 153 -4.91 12.88 14.80
C LEU A 153 -5.53 12.56 16.16
N SER A 154 -5.52 11.30 16.60
CA SER A 154 -6.16 10.88 17.85
C SER A 154 -5.18 10.48 18.96
N ALA A 155 -3.99 10.03 18.60
CA ALA A 155 -2.99 9.55 19.56
C ALA A 155 -1.73 10.43 19.56
N SER A 156 -1.24 10.74 20.77
CA SER A 156 0.09 11.31 21.00
C SER A 156 1.15 10.22 21.15
N SER A 157 2.42 10.57 20.93
CA SER A 157 3.57 9.69 21.21
C SER A 157 3.57 8.38 20.41
N LEU A 158 3.05 8.43 19.18
CA LEU A 158 3.11 7.28 18.28
C LEU A 158 4.56 6.90 17.96
N ALA A 159 4.80 5.60 17.89
CA ALA A 159 6.08 5.07 17.43
C ALA A 159 6.35 5.57 16.00
N ARG A 160 7.55 6.12 15.79
CA ARG A 160 7.99 6.69 14.53
C ARG A 160 9.19 5.93 14.00
N GLY A 161 9.11 5.51 12.74
CA GLY A 161 10.20 4.80 12.07
C GLY A 161 10.42 5.28 10.64
N PRO A 162 11.62 5.08 10.07
CA PRO A 162 11.83 5.27 8.65
C PRO A 162 11.12 4.17 7.85
N LEU A 163 10.76 4.46 6.59
CA LEU A 163 10.52 3.39 5.62
C LEU A 163 11.81 2.61 5.41
N LEU A 164 11.70 1.29 5.49
CA LEU A 164 12.73 0.31 5.18
C LEU A 164 12.19 -0.69 4.17
N PHE A 165 13.10 -1.45 3.58
CA PHE A 165 12.79 -2.60 2.74
C PHE A 165 13.42 -3.85 3.35
N HIS A 166 12.57 -4.83 3.64
CA HIS A 166 13.00 -6.18 3.99
C HIS A 166 13.12 -7.04 2.72
N HIS A 167 14.25 -7.72 2.57
CA HIS A 167 14.52 -8.64 1.47
C HIS A 167 14.47 -10.08 1.99
N PRO A 168 13.32 -10.77 1.88
CA PRO A 168 13.19 -12.14 2.36
C PRO A 168 13.99 -13.13 1.50
N ASP A 169 14.74 -14.04 2.14
CA ASP A 169 15.54 -15.05 1.44
C ASP A 169 14.70 -15.97 0.55
N HIS A 170 13.45 -16.24 0.95
CA HIS A 170 12.53 -17.13 0.24
C HIS A 170 11.81 -16.46 -0.95
N GLN A 171 11.93 -15.14 -1.12
CA GLN A 171 11.41 -14.40 -2.28
C GLN A 171 12.44 -13.41 -2.84
N PRO A 172 13.57 -13.89 -3.40
CA PRO A 172 14.61 -13.01 -3.93
C PRO A 172 14.04 -12.07 -4.99
N GLY A 173 14.38 -10.77 -4.90
CA GLY A 173 13.93 -9.74 -5.83
C GLY A 173 12.62 -9.03 -5.45
N VAL A 174 11.91 -9.50 -4.43
CA VAL A 174 10.73 -8.80 -3.87
C VAL A 174 11.19 -7.84 -2.77
N SER A 175 10.68 -6.61 -2.78
CA SER A 175 10.93 -5.61 -1.73
C SER A 175 9.73 -5.56 -0.80
N HIS A 176 9.88 -5.91 0.49
CA HIS A 176 8.81 -5.70 1.47
C HIS A 176 8.94 -4.32 2.10
N ALA A 177 8.03 -3.40 1.82
CA ALA A 177 7.94 -2.10 2.48
C ALA A 177 7.54 -2.28 3.95
N VAL A 178 8.37 -1.82 4.86
CA VAL A 178 8.25 -2.07 6.30
C VAL A 178 8.73 -0.86 7.11
N HIS A 179 8.40 -0.86 8.41
CA HIS A 179 9.02 -0.03 9.43
C HIS A 179 9.83 -0.93 10.40
N PRO A 180 10.67 -0.39 11.31
CA PRO A 180 11.53 -1.20 12.19
C PRO A 180 10.79 -2.26 13.01
N ASP A 181 9.57 -1.96 13.45
CA ASP A 181 8.76 -2.84 14.28
C ASP A 181 7.78 -3.72 13.49
N SER A 182 7.85 -3.73 12.15
CA SER A 182 6.98 -4.59 11.34
C SER A 182 7.29 -6.06 11.63
N PRO A 183 6.29 -6.96 11.62
CA PRO A 183 6.47 -8.39 11.87
C PRO A 183 7.04 -9.11 10.63
N ALA A 184 8.05 -8.52 9.97
CA ALA A 184 8.67 -9.07 8.77
C ALA A 184 9.14 -10.51 9.06
N ARG A 185 8.41 -11.49 8.54
CA ARG A 185 8.65 -12.91 8.84
C ARG A 185 9.78 -13.45 7.96
N GLY A 186 10.71 -14.17 8.59
CA GLY A 186 11.75 -14.95 7.92
C GLY A 186 13.15 -14.35 8.03
N ALA A 187 14.15 -15.12 7.58
CA ALA A 187 15.51 -14.63 7.39
C ALA A 187 15.56 -13.63 6.22
N GLY A 188 16.45 -12.66 6.32
CA GLY A 188 16.61 -11.60 5.33
C GLY A 188 17.30 -10.38 5.91
N VAL A 189 17.46 -9.35 5.08
CA VAL A 189 18.09 -8.08 5.44
C VAL A 189 17.06 -6.96 5.37
N MET A 190 16.99 -6.14 6.43
CA MET A 190 16.30 -4.85 6.41
C MET A 190 17.28 -3.76 6.00
N CYS A 191 16.93 -2.96 4.99
CA CYS A 191 17.81 -1.91 4.48
C CYS A 191 17.01 -0.72 3.92
N LYS A 192 17.72 0.32 3.50
CA LYS A 192 17.14 1.53 2.91
C LYS A 192 16.96 1.46 1.39
N PHE A 193 17.10 0.31 0.76
CA PHE A 193 17.01 0.23 -0.70
C PHE A 193 16.13 -0.91 -1.15
N VAL A 194 15.45 -0.71 -2.29
CA VAL A 194 14.59 -1.72 -2.91
C VAL A 194 15.43 -2.88 -3.47
N ALA A 195 14.80 -4.05 -3.59
CA ALA A 195 15.37 -5.19 -4.27
C ALA A 195 15.35 -5.01 -5.79
N GLY A 196 16.44 -5.41 -6.42
CA GLY A 196 16.53 -5.56 -7.86
C GLY A 196 16.99 -4.32 -8.64
N ALA A 197 17.42 -4.56 -9.88
CA ALA A 197 17.96 -3.55 -10.76
C ALA A 197 16.82 -2.81 -11.48
N SER A 198 16.60 -1.54 -11.10
CA SER A 198 15.64 -0.63 -11.75
C SER A 198 14.19 -1.15 -11.83
N PRO A 199 13.52 -1.37 -10.68
CA PRO A 199 12.12 -1.81 -10.66
C PRO A 199 11.20 -0.84 -11.43
N SER A 200 10.26 -1.36 -12.20
CA SER A 200 9.38 -0.53 -13.07
C SER A 200 8.44 0.38 -12.28
N TRP A 201 8.04 -0.03 -11.07
CA TRP A 201 7.14 0.71 -10.18
C TRP A 201 7.88 1.74 -9.32
N MET A 202 9.19 1.59 -9.10
CA MET A 202 9.96 2.45 -8.20
C MET A 202 9.90 3.93 -8.61
N PRO A 203 10.13 4.32 -9.88
CA PRO A 203 10.14 5.73 -10.28
C PRO A 203 8.87 6.51 -9.96
N SER A 204 7.75 5.82 -9.74
CA SER A 204 6.41 6.36 -9.50
C SER A 204 5.83 6.06 -8.12
N LEU A 205 6.50 5.25 -7.30
CA LEU A 205 6.01 4.86 -5.97
C LEU A 205 7.04 5.03 -4.86
N VAL A 206 8.33 5.17 -5.19
CA VAL A 206 9.39 5.25 -4.18
C VAL A 206 10.46 6.27 -4.61
N PRO A 207 10.93 7.14 -3.70
CA PRO A 207 11.97 8.10 -4.03
C PRO A 207 13.26 7.43 -4.51
N LYS A 208 13.98 8.09 -5.42
CA LYS A 208 15.23 7.58 -6.00
C LYS A 208 16.33 7.30 -4.96
N THR A 209 16.23 7.88 -3.76
CA THR A 209 17.13 7.65 -2.63
C THR A 209 17.07 6.22 -2.09
N TYR A 210 15.98 5.49 -2.35
CA TYR A 210 15.86 4.06 -2.04
C TYR A 210 16.31 3.15 -3.18
N ARG A 211 16.92 3.69 -4.24
CA ARG A 211 17.48 2.85 -5.31
C ARG A 211 18.63 2.01 -4.75
N ASN A 212 18.68 0.74 -5.12
CA ASN A 212 19.80 -0.12 -4.80
C ASN A 212 21.10 0.40 -5.42
N PRO A 213 22.14 0.72 -4.63
CA PRO A 213 23.39 1.24 -5.16
C PRO A 213 24.35 0.16 -5.67
N TYR A 214 24.04 -1.12 -5.44
CA TYR A 214 24.88 -2.25 -5.84
C TYR A 214 24.45 -2.79 -7.22
N GLU A 215 24.99 -3.95 -7.60
CA GLU A 215 24.56 -4.72 -8.78
C GLU A 215 23.58 -5.84 -8.36
N PRO A 216 22.31 -5.53 -8.03
CA PRO A 216 21.35 -6.56 -7.67
C PRO A 216 20.88 -7.33 -8.92
N GLY A 217 20.28 -8.49 -8.67
CA GLY A 217 19.51 -9.23 -9.69
C GLY A 217 18.26 -8.45 -10.16
N PRO A 218 17.34 -9.10 -10.89
CA PRO A 218 16.09 -8.45 -11.30
C PRO A 218 15.17 -8.16 -10.11
N SER A 219 14.38 -7.09 -10.20
CA SER A 219 13.25 -6.88 -9.28
C SER A 219 12.09 -7.80 -9.67
N ARG A 220 11.28 -8.20 -8.69
CA ARG A 220 10.08 -9.02 -8.88
C ARG A 220 8.82 -8.34 -8.37
N GLY A 221 8.95 -7.21 -7.68
CA GLY A 221 7.84 -6.41 -7.22
C GLY A 221 8.02 -5.85 -5.81
N LEU A 222 6.96 -5.22 -5.34
CA LEU A 222 6.79 -4.59 -4.04
C LEU A 222 5.68 -5.32 -3.28
N SER A 223 5.94 -5.62 -2.02
CA SER A 223 4.99 -6.15 -1.03
C SER A 223 5.26 -5.50 0.33
N GLY A 224 4.85 -6.13 1.43
CA GLY A 224 5.03 -5.63 2.80
C GLY A 224 3.75 -5.08 3.40
N GLU A 225 3.88 -4.24 4.41
CA GLU A 225 2.76 -3.61 5.13
C GLU A 225 1.81 -2.92 4.16
N LEU A 226 0.56 -3.40 4.08
CA LEU A 226 -0.42 -2.92 3.12
C LEU A 226 -0.69 -1.42 3.24
N PRO A 227 -0.83 -0.82 4.45
CA PRO A 227 -1.03 0.62 4.57
C PRO A 227 0.17 1.44 4.08
N ILE A 228 1.40 0.92 4.19
CA ILE A 228 2.60 1.59 3.66
C ILE A 228 2.54 1.60 2.14
N VAL A 229 2.27 0.45 1.50
CA VAL A 229 2.19 0.36 0.04
C VAL A 229 1.11 1.27 -0.52
N LEU A 230 -0.06 1.35 0.12
CA LEU A 230 -1.13 2.28 -0.25
C LEU A 230 -0.72 3.75 -0.06
N GLY A 231 -0.01 4.08 1.02
CA GLY A 231 0.54 5.42 1.23
C GLY A 231 1.56 5.82 0.16
N LEU A 232 2.39 4.88 -0.29
CA LEU A 232 3.31 5.09 -1.41
C LEU A 232 2.57 5.40 -2.72
N MET A 233 1.42 4.75 -2.97
CA MET A 233 0.56 5.05 -4.11
C MET A 233 -0.07 6.45 -4.02
N ALA A 234 -0.45 6.88 -2.82
CA ALA A 234 -1.05 8.19 -2.57
C ALA A 234 -0.12 9.35 -3.00
N PHE A 235 1.20 9.24 -2.76
CA PHE A 235 2.18 10.25 -3.17
C PHE A 235 2.30 10.43 -4.69
N SER A 236 1.70 9.56 -5.51
CA SER A 236 1.68 9.75 -6.97
C SER A 236 0.96 11.05 -7.38
N GLU A 237 0.04 11.55 -6.54
CA GLU A 237 -0.58 12.86 -6.69
C GLU A 237 0.00 13.90 -5.72
N ALA A 238 -0.23 15.18 -6.05
CA ALA A 238 0.19 16.31 -5.22
C ALA A 238 -0.80 16.51 -4.06
N ARG A 239 -0.47 17.43 -3.15
CA ARG A 239 -1.46 17.99 -2.22
C ARG A 239 -2.69 18.42 -2.99
N SER A 240 -3.83 17.97 -2.50
CA SER A 240 -5.11 18.34 -3.06
C SER A 240 -5.68 19.49 -2.23
N GLU A 241 -6.06 20.59 -2.87
CA GLU A 241 -6.77 21.69 -2.20
C GLU A 241 -8.24 21.30 -1.96
N GLY A 242 -8.47 20.14 -1.33
CA GLY A 242 -9.80 19.58 -1.05
C GLY A 242 -10.34 18.59 -2.08
N GLU A 243 -9.52 18.13 -3.04
CA GLU A 243 -9.91 17.06 -3.96
C GLU A 243 -9.63 15.68 -3.37
N ASP A 244 -10.48 14.70 -3.67
CA ASP A 244 -10.23 13.32 -3.27
C ASP A 244 -9.20 12.64 -4.18
N ILE A 245 -7.93 12.65 -3.74
CA ILE A 245 -6.83 12.01 -4.48
C ILE A 245 -7.04 10.49 -4.66
N THR A 246 -7.74 9.84 -3.72
CA THR A 246 -7.93 8.39 -3.73
C THR A 246 -8.81 8.01 -4.91
N ARG A 247 -9.91 8.75 -5.10
CA ARG A 247 -10.78 8.59 -6.26
C ARG A 247 -10.02 8.76 -7.57
N ARG A 248 -9.21 9.82 -7.69
CA ARG A 248 -8.43 10.08 -8.90
C ARG A 248 -7.47 8.95 -9.23
N ILE A 249 -6.68 8.50 -8.25
CA ILE A 249 -5.65 7.47 -8.42
C ILE A 249 -6.28 6.11 -8.79
N PHE A 250 -7.30 5.69 -8.05
CA PHE A 250 -7.80 4.32 -8.13
C PHE A 250 -9.00 4.13 -9.05
N LEU A 251 -9.91 5.11 -9.15
CA LEU A 251 -11.14 4.98 -9.94
C LEU A 251 -11.03 5.64 -11.32
N GLU A 252 -10.51 6.85 -11.38
CA GLU A 252 -10.45 7.63 -12.62
C GLU A 252 -9.27 7.21 -13.50
N ASP A 253 -8.07 7.21 -12.92
CA ASP A 253 -6.85 6.83 -13.64
C ASP A 253 -6.56 5.32 -13.63
N ASN A 254 -7.26 4.57 -12.75
CA ASN A 254 -7.13 3.11 -12.62
C ASN A 254 -5.65 2.65 -12.53
N ARG A 255 -4.87 3.36 -11.71
CA ARG A 255 -3.41 3.19 -11.68
C ARG A 255 -2.96 1.88 -11.05
N TRP A 256 -3.78 1.24 -10.22
CA TRP A 256 -3.47 -0.06 -9.63
C TRP A 256 -4.51 -1.10 -10.02
N ARG A 257 -4.08 -2.08 -10.82
CA ARG A 257 -4.98 -3.10 -11.36
C ARG A 257 -4.27 -4.43 -11.61
N ASN A 258 -4.88 -5.52 -11.19
CA ASN A 258 -4.38 -6.90 -11.28
C ASN A 258 -2.97 -7.05 -10.69
N GLY A 259 -2.71 -6.31 -9.61
CA GLY A 259 -1.39 -6.25 -8.98
C GLY A 259 -0.35 -5.50 -9.80
N GLU A 260 -0.70 -4.75 -10.85
CA GLU A 260 0.23 -3.93 -11.63
C GLU A 260 0.00 -2.45 -11.34
N TRP A 261 1.09 -1.71 -11.17
CA TRP A 261 1.07 -0.25 -11.12
C TRP A 261 1.28 0.34 -12.52
N ARG A 262 0.30 1.10 -13.00
CA ARG A 262 0.13 1.56 -14.38
C ARG A 262 0.41 3.04 -14.55
N HIS A 263 1.34 3.57 -13.76
CA HIS A 263 1.76 4.96 -13.85
C HIS A 263 3.28 5.04 -13.74
N ALA A 264 3.93 5.78 -14.65
CA ALA A 264 5.39 5.85 -14.72
C ALA A 264 5.97 7.23 -14.39
N ALA A 265 5.13 8.26 -14.26
CA ALA A 265 5.63 9.61 -13.97
C ALA A 265 6.13 9.73 -12.52
N THR A 266 7.02 10.70 -12.29
CA THR A 266 7.57 10.98 -10.97
C THR A 266 6.45 11.42 -10.00
N PRO A 267 6.43 10.92 -8.75
CA PRO A 267 5.40 11.25 -7.77
C PRO A 267 5.43 12.74 -7.45
N LYS A 268 4.25 13.34 -7.38
CA LYS A 268 4.11 14.77 -7.11
C LYS A 268 4.10 15.08 -5.62
N GLY A 269 3.77 14.10 -4.77
CA GLY A 269 3.66 14.26 -3.33
C GLY A 269 4.99 14.14 -2.56
N TYR A 270 6.11 13.89 -3.25
CA TYR A 270 7.41 13.88 -2.59
C TYR A 270 8.01 15.28 -2.46
N ALA A 271 8.48 15.58 -1.24
CA ALA A 271 9.15 16.83 -0.93
C ALA A 271 10.35 17.05 -1.85
N ARG A 272 10.44 18.24 -2.45
CA ARG A 272 11.52 18.61 -3.39
C ARG A 272 12.68 19.31 -2.70
N SER A 273 12.47 19.81 -1.49
CA SER A 273 13.44 20.53 -0.68
C SER A 273 13.27 20.20 0.80
N ALA A 274 14.29 20.50 1.60
CA ALA A 274 14.24 20.33 3.06
C ALA A 274 13.40 21.39 3.78
N LEU A 275 12.92 22.41 3.06
CA LEU A 275 12.11 23.50 3.60
C LEU A 275 10.60 23.22 3.51
N GLU A 276 10.20 22.24 2.69
CA GLU A 276 8.79 21.87 2.54
C GLU A 276 8.26 21.19 3.81
N ASN A 277 7.03 21.55 4.17
CA ASN A 277 6.33 20.86 5.25
C ASN A 277 6.01 19.42 4.84
N PRO A 278 6.06 18.45 5.76
CA PRO A 278 5.76 17.07 5.44
C PRO A 278 4.35 16.94 4.84
N LEU A 279 4.22 16.11 3.81
CA LEU A 279 2.92 15.66 3.30
C LEU A 279 2.63 14.30 3.92
N GLY A 280 1.56 14.21 4.71
CA GLY A 280 1.14 12.99 5.38
C GLY A 280 -0.15 12.43 4.81
N PHE A 281 -0.26 11.12 4.79
CA PHE A 281 -1.51 10.41 4.57
C PHE A 281 -1.76 9.46 5.74
N LEU A 282 -2.99 9.43 6.26
CA LEU A 282 -3.46 8.38 7.16
C LEU A 282 -4.13 7.30 6.32
N ILE A 283 -3.60 6.08 6.40
CA ILE A 283 -4.14 4.92 5.70
C ILE A 283 -4.73 3.99 6.73
N THR A 284 -6.02 3.71 6.57
CA THR A 284 -6.71 2.70 7.37
C THR A 284 -7.22 1.61 6.44
N VAL A 285 -6.80 0.37 6.73
CA VAL A 285 -7.24 -0.84 6.04
C VAL A 285 -8.17 -1.59 6.97
N PHE A 286 -9.29 -2.06 6.43
CA PHE A 286 -10.33 -2.80 7.15
C PHE A 286 -10.52 -4.16 6.50
N TYR A 287 -11.01 -5.10 7.30
CA TYR A 287 -11.62 -6.29 6.76
C TYR A 287 -12.84 -5.92 5.91
N ASP A 288 -13.07 -6.68 4.84
CA ASP A 288 -14.25 -6.59 3.99
C ASP A 288 -15.35 -7.47 4.57
N PRO A 289 -16.38 -6.90 5.21
CA PRO A 289 -17.45 -7.68 5.85
C PRO A 289 -18.32 -8.43 4.84
N GLU A 290 -18.20 -8.14 3.54
CA GLU A 290 -18.94 -8.86 2.48
C GLU A 290 -18.15 -10.05 1.91
N ASN A 291 -16.93 -10.30 2.41
CA ASN A 291 -16.07 -11.40 1.96
C ASN A 291 -15.17 -11.89 3.10
N GLU A 292 -15.77 -12.23 4.25
CA GLU A 292 -15.08 -12.60 5.49
C GLU A 292 -14.10 -13.78 5.31
N ASP A 293 -14.45 -14.74 4.44
CA ASP A 293 -13.62 -15.92 4.14
C ASP A 293 -12.26 -15.57 3.54
N CYS A 294 -12.20 -14.49 2.75
CA CYS A 294 -10.99 -14.03 2.06
C CYS A 294 -10.49 -12.65 2.52
N SER A 295 -11.10 -12.09 3.57
CA SER A 295 -10.75 -10.81 4.20
C SER A 295 -10.59 -10.95 5.71
N ASN A 296 -9.76 -11.91 6.12
CA ASN A 296 -9.38 -12.13 7.51
C ASN A 296 -7.87 -11.92 7.71
N GLN A 297 -7.43 -11.93 8.97
CA GLN A 297 -6.04 -11.68 9.37
C GLN A 297 -5.05 -12.52 8.55
N GLU A 298 -5.31 -13.82 8.40
CA GLU A 298 -4.41 -14.73 7.66
C GLU A 298 -4.36 -14.37 6.18
N CYS A 299 -5.50 -14.08 5.55
CA CYS A 299 -5.55 -13.72 4.13
C CYS A 299 -4.78 -12.44 3.83
N LEU A 300 -4.93 -11.42 4.68
CA LEU A 300 -4.24 -10.13 4.51
C LEU A 300 -2.76 -10.24 4.87
N GLU A 301 -2.38 -10.95 5.94
CA GLU A 301 -0.96 -11.25 6.21
C GLU A 301 -0.31 -12.04 5.07
N ASN A 302 -1.02 -13.01 4.49
CA ASN A 302 -0.52 -13.74 3.32
C ASN A 302 -0.36 -12.81 2.11
N MET A 303 -1.21 -11.79 1.95
CA MET A 303 -1.04 -10.78 0.91
C MET A 303 0.21 -9.93 1.12
N GLU A 304 0.44 -9.45 2.34
CA GLU A 304 1.58 -8.61 2.69
C GLU A 304 2.91 -9.35 2.59
N TRP A 305 2.98 -10.57 3.16
CA TRP A 305 4.25 -11.24 3.43
C TRP A 305 4.58 -12.40 2.48
N ARG A 306 3.58 -12.98 1.82
CA ARG A 306 3.77 -14.09 0.86
C ARG A 306 3.38 -13.72 -0.57
N GLY A 307 2.65 -12.64 -0.74
CA GLY A 307 2.20 -12.12 -2.03
C GLY A 307 3.18 -11.13 -2.64
N VAL A 308 2.78 -10.63 -3.81
CA VAL A 308 3.37 -9.44 -4.44
C VAL A 308 2.21 -8.50 -4.74
N ILE A 309 2.13 -7.41 -3.98
CA ILE A 309 1.05 -6.41 -4.08
C ILE A 309 1.18 -5.60 -5.37
N VAL A 310 2.42 -5.21 -5.72
CA VAL A 310 2.73 -4.56 -6.99
C VAL A 310 3.81 -5.35 -7.72
N ARG A 311 3.44 -5.96 -8.83
CA ARG A 311 4.27 -6.77 -9.71
C ARG A 311 5.05 -5.87 -10.67
N GLU A 312 6.17 -6.39 -11.16
CA GLU A 312 6.86 -5.78 -12.29
C GLU A 312 5.95 -5.72 -13.52
N SER A 313 5.94 -4.56 -14.18
CA SER A 313 5.32 -4.43 -15.49
C SER A 313 6.11 -5.23 -16.52
N ARG A 314 5.41 -5.98 -17.37
CA ARG A 314 6.03 -6.64 -18.52
C ARG A 314 6.53 -5.55 -19.47
N ARG A 315 7.85 -5.46 -19.65
CA ARG A 315 8.45 -4.64 -20.71
C ARG A 315 8.25 -5.29 -22.08
#